data_AF-A0A5S3TLV1-F1
#
_entry.id   AF-A0A5S3TLV1-F1
#
_cell.length_a   1.000
_cell.length_b   1.000
_cell.length_c   1.000
_cell.angle_alpha   90.00
_cell.angle_beta   90.00
_cell.angle_gamma   90.00
#
_symmetry.space_group_name_H-M   'P 1'
#
loop_
_entity.id
_entity.type
_entity.pdbx_description
1 polymer ?
#
loop_
_entity_poly.entity_id
_entity_poly.type
_entity_poly.pdbx_seq_one_letter_code
_entity_poly.pdbx_strand_id
1 'polypeptide(L)'
;MDDPIQGLDKIDIVGERKGGGVDLVIIVSSALRDCEYHEQLLKTKIQSYTDTIFSDEWISKYGQGNSDIYIKAQVIPEQEIINLIGAIKKHLKEFNIDLWLEVA
;
A
#
# COMPACT_ATOMS: atom_id res chain seq x y z
N MET A 1 1.64 13.25 18.68
CA MET A 1 1.44 11.82 18.41
C MET A 1 1.45 11.76 16.91
N ASP A 2 2.48 11.15 16.33
CA ASP A 2 2.66 11.19 14.88
C ASP A 2 1.68 10.23 14.22
N ASP A 3 1.13 10.62 13.06
CA ASP A 3 0.19 9.79 12.33
C ASP A 3 0.78 8.41 12.03
N PRO A 4 -0.02 7.33 12.12
CA PRO A 4 0.47 5.96 11.91
C PRO A 4 1.03 5.74 10.51
N ILE A 5 0.64 6.56 9.53
CA ILE A 5 1.12 6.53 8.16
C ILE A 5 1.64 7.92 7.82
N GLN A 6 2.86 7.98 7.30
CA GLN A 6 3.56 9.21 6.95
C GLN A 6 3.73 9.34 5.42
N GLY A 7 4.01 10.57 4.96
CA GLY A 7 4.32 10.84 3.55
C GLY A 7 3.22 10.37 2.61
N LEU A 8 1.99 10.84 2.82
CA LEU A 8 0.80 10.41 2.07
C LEU A 8 0.91 10.61 0.55
N ASP A 9 1.80 11.50 0.12
CA ASP A 9 2.09 11.91 -1.26
C ASP A 9 3.37 11.27 -1.83
N LYS A 10 4.04 10.39 -1.07
CA LYS A 10 5.32 9.77 -1.46
C LYS A 10 5.18 8.28 -1.66
N ILE A 11 5.92 7.76 -2.63
CA ILE A 11 6.07 6.33 -2.88
C ILE A 11 7.37 5.83 -2.28
N ASP A 12 7.29 4.72 -1.56
CA ASP A 12 8.42 4.09 -0.91
C ASP A 12 8.68 2.75 -1.63
N ILE A 13 9.84 2.63 -2.27
CA ILE A 13 10.24 1.45 -3.05
C ILE A 13 11.17 0.59 -2.20
N VAL A 14 10.83 -0.69 -2.03
CA VAL A 14 11.67 -1.69 -1.32
C VAL A 14 12.76 -2.22 -2.22
N GLY A 15 12.41 -2.48 -3.49
CA GLY A 15 13.36 -3.01 -4.46
C GLY A 15 12.76 -3.20 -5.84
N GLU A 16 13.64 -3.22 -6.83
CA GLU A 16 13.33 -3.63 -8.20
C GLU A 16 13.73 -5.11 -8.36
N ARG A 17 12.77 -5.94 -8.77
CA ARG A 17 12.95 -7.36 -9.05
C ARG A 17 13.71 -7.53 -10.35
N LYS A 18 14.58 -8.55 -10.44
CA LYS A 18 15.38 -8.85 -11.65
C LYS A 18 14.56 -9.07 -12.94
N GLY A 19 13.26 -9.33 -12.82
CA GLY A 19 12.32 -9.48 -13.93
C GLY A 19 11.58 -8.20 -14.34
N GLY A 20 11.95 -7.03 -13.79
CA GLY A 20 11.30 -5.74 -14.08
C GLY A 20 10.14 -5.37 -13.14
N GLY A 21 9.74 -6.30 -12.26
CA GLY A 21 8.76 -5.99 -11.23
C GLY A 21 9.29 -5.08 -10.13
N VAL A 22 8.41 -4.43 -9.39
CA VAL A 22 8.78 -3.51 -8.30
C VAL A 22 7.95 -3.81 -7.05
N ASP A 23 8.62 -3.86 -5.91
CA ASP A 23 7.99 -4.06 -4.60
C ASP A 23 7.93 -2.73 -3.85
N LEU A 24 6.73 -2.33 -3.44
CA LEU A 24 6.42 -1.05 -2.79
C LEU A 24 6.02 -1.28 -1.34
N VAL A 25 6.32 -0.33 -0.44
CA VAL A 25 6.02 -0.51 0.98
C VAL A 25 5.31 0.66 1.63
N ILE A 26 4.20 0.38 2.30
CA ILE A 26 3.57 1.33 3.21
C ILE A 26 4.01 0.97 4.63
N ILE A 27 4.80 1.85 5.26
CA ILE A 27 5.21 1.68 6.65
C ILE A 27 4.14 2.25 7.57
N VAL A 28 3.64 1.40 8.47
CA VAL A 28 2.68 1.76 9.51
C VAL A 28 3.42 1.77 10.85
N SER A 29 3.74 2.98 11.33
CA SER A 29 4.62 3.22 12.48
C SER A 29 3.94 3.01 13.84
N SER A 30 2.61 3.00 13.88
CA SER A 30 1.82 2.72 15.08
C SER A 30 0.48 2.06 14.72
N ALA A 31 -0.25 1.55 15.71
CA ALA A 31 -1.48 0.79 15.47
C ALA A 31 -2.53 1.60 14.70
N LEU A 32 -2.97 1.07 13.56
CA LEU A 32 -4.18 1.54 12.87
C LEU A 32 -5.40 1.08 13.66
N ARG A 33 -6.23 2.06 14.00
CA ARG A 33 -7.43 1.90 14.83
C ARG A 33 -8.67 1.97 13.96
N ASP A 34 -9.76 1.38 14.44
CA ASP A 34 -11.10 1.50 13.87
C ASP A 34 -11.66 2.91 14.12
N CYS A 35 -11.17 3.85 13.32
CA CYS A 35 -11.71 5.19 13.26
C CYS A 35 -11.57 5.74 11.84
N GLU A 36 -12.53 6.60 11.47
CA GLU A 36 -12.61 7.22 10.15
C GLU A 36 -11.28 7.87 9.74
N TYR A 37 -10.60 8.52 10.68
CA TYR A 37 -9.32 9.18 10.41
C TYR A 37 -8.25 8.20 9.92
N HIS A 38 -8.06 7.06 10.60
CA HIS A 38 -7.06 6.07 10.21
C HIS A 38 -7.43 5.32 8.94
N GLU A 39 -8.73 5.09 8.71
CA GLU A 39 -9.20 4.57 7.42
C GLU A 39 -8.85 5.52 6.27
N GLN A 40 -9.09 6.82 6.44
CA GLN A 40 -8.78 7.82 5.42
C GLN A 40 -7.28 7.89 5.15
N LEU A 41 -6.42 7.87 6.18
CA LEU A 41 -4.97 7.82 5.99
C LEU A 41 -4.55 6.62 5.12
N LEU A 42 -5.07 5.43 5.42
CA LEU A 42 -4.76 4.22 4.67
C LEU A 42 -5.26 4.30 3.23
N LYS A 43 -6.52 4.72 3.03
CA LYS A 43 -7.14 4.91 1.72
C LYS A 43 -6.36 5.91 0.88
N THR A 44 -6.01 7.07 1.44
CA THR A 44 -5.24 8.11 0.74
C THR A 44 -3.85 7.60 0.34
N LYS A 45 -3.13 6.94 1.25
CA LYS A 45 -1.79 6.41 0.94
C LYS A 45 -1.84 5.34 -0.16
N ILE A 46 -2.80 4.40 -0.10
CA ILE A 46 -2.97 3.39 -1.14
C ILE A 46 -3.37 4.04 -2.47
N GLN A 47 -4.26 5.03 -2.45
CA GLN A 47 -4.67 5.74 -3.67
C GLN A 47 -3.47 6.41 -4.34
N SER A 48 -2.60 7.08 -3.57
CA SER A 48 -1.36 7.66 -4.11
C SER A 48 -0.47 6.61 -4.79
N TYR A 49 -0.38 5.41 -4.21
CA TYR A 49 0.37 4.31 -4.78
C TYR A 49 -0.26 3.83 -6.09
N THR A 50 -1.57 3.60 -6.11
CA THR A 50 -2.26 3.16 -7.32
C THR A 50 -2.18 4.20 -8.43
N ASP A 51 -2.39 5.48 -8.12
CA ASP A 51 -2.28 6.57 -9.09
C ASP A 51 -0.90 6.61 -9.73
N THR A 52 0.14 6.40 -8.91
CA THR A 52 1.52 6.33 -9.42
C THR A 52 1.73 5.08 -10.27
N ILE A 53 1.30 3.90 -9.82
CA ILE A 53 1.46 2.64 -10.55
C ILE A 53 0.76 2.67 -11.92
N PHE A 54 -0.39 3.34 -12.00
CA PHE A 54 -1.16 3.47 -13.23
C PHE A 54 -0.74 4.65 -14.12
N SER A 55 0.26 5.45 -13.70
CA SER A 55 0.79 6.52 -14.53
C SER A 55 1.58 5.98 -15.73
N ASP A 56 1.53 6.71 -16.85
CA ASP A 56 2.27 6.34 -18.06
C ASP A 56 3.78 6.23 -17.82
N GLU A 57 4.33 7.10 -16.96
CA GLU A 57 5.74 7.08 -16.57
C GLU A 57 6.11 5.77 -15.87
N TRP A 58 5.28 5.35 -14.91
CA TRP A 58 5.52 4.11 -14.17
C TRP A 58 5.36 2.87 -15.05
N ILE A 59 4.31 2.84 -15.87
CA ILE A 59 4.06 1.74 -16.81
C ILE A 59 5.19 1.65 -17.83
N SER A 60 5.70 2.79 -18.33
CA SER A 60 6.85 2.80 -19.23
C SER A 60 8.12 2.28 -18.57
N LYS A 61 8.29 2.47 -17.26
CA LYS A 61 9.49 2.04 -16.53
C LYS A 61 9.44 0.57 -16.11
N TYR A 62 8.33 0.12 -15.52
CA TYR A 62 8.23 -1.20 -14.88
C TYR A 62 7.26 -2.16 -15.58
N GLY A 63 6.44 -1.66 -16.52
CA GLY A 63 5.37 -2.41 -17.13
C GLY A 63 4.10 -2.49 -16.27
N GLN A 64 2.98 -2.74 -16.92
CA GLN A 64 1.68 -2.87 -16.27
C GLN A 64 1.58 -4.19 -15.50
N GLY A 65 1.01 -4.16 -14.29
CA GLY A 65 0.77 -5.37 -13.48
C GLY A 65 2.04 -6.00 -12.89
N ASN A 66 3.13 -5.25 -12.83
CA ASN A 66 4.44 -5.70 -12.34
C ASN A 66 4.77 -5.14 -10.94
N SER A 67 3.82 -4.46 -10.31
CA SER A 67 3.99 -3.78 -9.02
C SER A 67 3.20 -4.49 -7.93
N ASP A 68 3.84 -4.72 -6.78
CA ASP A 68 3.18 -5.28 -5.58
C ASP A 68 3.36 -4.32 -4.40
N ILE A 69 2.37 -4.28 -3.52
CA ILE A 69 2.33 -3.37 -2.36
C ILE A 69 2.34 -4.19 -1.06
N TYR A 70 3.22 -3.82 -0.13
CA TYR A 70 3.35 -4.42 1.19
C TYR A 70 3.04 -3.38 2.26
N ILE A 71 2.03 -3.62 3.09
CA ILE A 71 1.80 -2.85 4.31
C ILE A 71 2.60 -3.52 5.42
N LYS A 72 3.65 -2.87 5.90
CA LYS A 72 4.44 -3.34 7.05
C LYS A 72 3.99 -2.58 8.30
N ALA A 73 3.32 -3.28 9.20
CA ALA A 73 2.83 -2.72 10.46
C ALA A 73 3.65 -3.20 11.65
N GLN A 74 3.96 -2.29 12.58
CA GLN A 74 4.61 -2.65 13.84
C GLN A 74 3.68 -3.37 14.82
N VAL A 75 2.37 -3.18 14.66
CA VAL A 75 1.33 -3.76 15.50
C VAL A 75 0.19 -4.20 14.60
N ILE A 76 -0.46 -5.32 14.95
CA ILE A 76 -1.66 -5.81 14.25
C ILE A 76 -2.71 -4.68 14.22
N PRO A 77 -3.20 -4.26 13.03
CA PRO A 77 -4.31 -3.32 12.91
C PRO A 77 -5.59 -3.86 13.57
N GLU A 78 -6.50 -2.98 13.97
CA GLU A 78 -7.82 -3.41 14.43
C GLU A 78 -8.61 -4.12 13.31
N GLN A 79 -9.55 -4.98 13.69
CA GLN A 79 -10.19 -5.92 12.76
C GLN A 79 -10.88 -5.24 11.59
N GLU A 80 -11.52 -4.08 11.80
CA GLU A 80 -12.16 -3.34 10.71
C GLU A 80 -11.15 -2.77 9.69
N ILE A 81 -9.95 -2.38 10.14
CA ILE A 81 -8.86 -2.00 9.24
C ILE A 81 -8.37 -3.22 8.46
N ILE A 82 -8.28 -4.40 9.08
CA ILE A 82 -7.93 -5.64 8.37
C ILE A 82 -8.99 -5.97 7.30
N ASN A 83 -10.28 -5.82 7.64
CA ASN A 83 -11.39 -6.01 6.70
C ASN A 83 -11.28 -5.04 5.51
N LEU A 84 -10.99 -3.77 5.79
CA LEU A 84 -10.75 -2.74 4.78
C LEU A 84 -9.57 -3.10 3.86
N ILE A 85 -8.42 -3.50 4.43
CA ILE A 85 -7.27 -3.97 3.65
C ILE A 85 -7.65 -5.16 2.77
N GLY A 86 -8.46 -6.10 3.29
CA GLY A 86 -8.96 -7.24 2.54
C GLY A 86 -9.85 -6.84 1.34
N ALA A 87 -10.72 -5.86 1.53
CA ALA A 87 -11.57 -5.32 0.46
C ALA A 87 -10.73 -4.63 -0.63
N ILE A 88 -9.76 -3.80 -0.22
CA ILE A 88 -8.84 -3.13 -1.13
C ILE A 88 -8.00 -4.15 -1.89
N LYS A 89 -7.45 -5.15 -1.20
CA LYS A 89 -6.67 -6.24 -1.82
C LYS A 89 -7.46 -6.92 -2.94
N LYS A 90 -8.73 -7.23 -2.71
CA LYS A 90 -9.59 -7.86 -3.72
C LYS A 90 -9.72 -6.99 -4.96
N HIS A 91 -9.92 -5.69 -4.77
CA HIS A 91 -10.01 -4.73 -5.87
C HIS A 91 -8.70 -4.60 -6.65
N LEU A 92 -7.56 -4.45 -5.96
CA LEU A 92 -6.24 -4.33 -6.60
C LEU A 92 -5.85 -5.57 -7.41
N LYS A 93 -6.32 -6.76 -6.98
CA LYS A 93 -6.05 -8.00 -7.71
C LYS A 93 -6.64 -8.02 -9.12
N GLU A 94 -7.71 -7.27 -9.37
CA GLU A 94 -8.30 -7.09 -10.71
C GLU A 94 -7.33 -6.41 -11.69
N PHE A 95 -6.35 -5.69 -11.17
CA PHE A 95 -5.31 -4.98 -11.93
C PHE A 95 -3.94 -5.67 -11.87
N ASN A 96 -3.89 -6.91 -11.39
CA ASN A 96 -2.67 -7.68 -11.17
C ASN A 96 -1.66 -6.99 -10.22
N ILE A 97 -2.17 -6.30 -9.21
CA ILE A 97 -1.37 -5.74 -8.10
C ILE A 97 -1.68 -6.55 -6.85
N ASP A 98 -0.68 -7.22 -6.28
CA ASP A 98 -0.87 -7.87 -4.98
C ASP A 98 -0.71 -6.87 -3.82
N LEU A 99 -1.58 -7.02 -2.82
CA LEU A 99 -1.50 -6.31 -1.54
C LEU A 99 -1.30 -7.30 -0.40
N TRP A 100 -0.28 -7.06 0.41
CA TRP A 100 0.09 -7.86 1.56
C TRP A 100 0.05 -7.04 2.84
N LEU A 101 -0.42 -7.63 3.93
CA LEU A 101 -0.25 -7.10 5.27
C LEU A 101 0.77 -7.97 5.99
N GLU A 102 1.88 -7.38 6.40
CA GLU A 102 2.94 -8.00 7.18
C GLU A 102 3.00 -7.31 8.53
N VAL A 103 2.97 -8.09 9.60
CA VAL A 103 3.13 -7.59 10.97
C VAL A 103 4.47 -8.06 11.50
N ALA A 104 5.29 -7.10 11.96
CA ALA A 104 6.64 -7.34 12.48
C ALA A 104 6.63 -7.93 13.90
#